data_AF-A0A5J4SGF3-F1
#
_entry.id   AF-A0A5J4SGF3-F1
#
_cell.length_a   1.000
_cell.length_b   1.000
_cell.length_c   1.000
_cell.angle_alpha   90.00
_cell.angle_beta   90.00
_cell.angle_gamma   90.00
#
_symmetry.space_group_name_H-M   'P 1'
#
loop_
_entity.id
_entity.type
_entity.pdbx_description
1 polymer ?
#
loop_
_entity_poly.entity_id
_entity_poly.type
_entity_poly.pdbx_seq_one_letter_code
_entity_poly.pdbx_strand_id
1 'polypeptide(L)'
;MIHTSSSISTQQGNLSGLLREKFQKKVNNKQTSLFILKNPLGMEVGVTNYGCALLSIMVPDKTGKYANVLLGHDSIDNVINSPEPFLSTVIGRYGNRIAKGRFTLKGKEHSLTINNGPNSLHGGPTGFHANVWDAEQIDERTLQLSYFSKDGEEGFPGNMSIIVTYSLKEDENAFVMEYKATTDKSTIVNLTNHAFFNLAGIANPTSSIENHIVTIHANYYIPTDEVAIPTGEILKVENTPMDFRKPEVVGKHIHDTFTQLLYGKGYDHCYVLDKNEAGELSFAASCTDPVSGRRLEVYTTEPGVQIYTGNWLNGFTGAHGATYPARSGICFEAQCFPDTPNKPHFPTAVLSPQDEYQQTTVYKFDVQK
;
A
#
# COMPACT_ATOMS: atom_id res chain seq x y z
N MET A 1 18.42 9.73 -44.25
CA MET A 1 18.96 8.90 -43.16
C MET A 1 17.86 8.72 -42.15
N ILE A 2 17.31 7.52 -42.08
CA ILE A 2 16.13 7.19 -41.26
C ILE A 2 16.68 6.72 -39.91
N HIS A 3 16.32 7.43 -38.83
CA HIS A 3 16.63 7.01 -37.47
C HIS A 3 15.78 5.79 -37.11
N THR A 4 16.43 4.66 -36.91
CA THR A 4 15.82 3.45 -36.37
C THR A 4 15.68 3.59 -34.86
N SER A 5 14.42 3.57 -34.39
CA SER A 5 14.06 3.44 -32.98
C SER A 5 14.48 2.06 -32.47
N SER A 6 15.34 2.01 -31.46
CA SER A 6 15.72 0.76 -30.80
C SER A 6 14.54 0.22 -29.98
N SER A 7 13.89 -0.83 -30.50
CA SER A 7 12.99 -1.67 -29.72
C SER A 7 13.80 -2.38 -28.63
N ILE A 8 13.51 -2.10 -27.36
CA ILE A 8 14.07 -2.84 -26.23
C ILE A 8 13.49 -4.26 -26.29
N SER A 9 14.34 -5.22 -26.64
CA SER A 9 14.07 -6.65 -26.56
C SER A 9 13.99 -7.04 -25.09
N THR A 10 12.77 -7.27 -24.58
CA THR A 10 12.52 -7.80 -23.23
C THR A 10 12.90 -9.28 -23.20
N GLN A 11 14.04 -9.62 -22.59
CA GLN A 11 14.60 -10.98 -22.60
C GLN A 11 13.72 -12.08 -21.94
N GLN A 12 12.54 -11.77 -21.35
CA GLN A 12 11.60 -12.77 -20.82
C GLN A 12 10.09 -12.46 -21.06
N GLY A 13 9.74 -11.60 -22.04
CA GLY A 13 8.34 -11.44 -22.47
C GLY A 13 7.38 -10.74 -21.49
N ASN A 14 7.90 -10.02 -20.49
CA ASN A 14 7.14 -9.12 -19.63
C ASN A 14 7.64 -7.66 -19.79
N LEU A 15 6.74 -6.69 -19.60
CA LEU A 15 7.00 -5.27 -19.80
C LEU A 15 7.96 -4.70 -18.74
N SER A 16 7.91 -5.23 -17.51
CA SER A 16 8.73 -4.76 -16.40
C SER A 16 10.20 -5.16 -16.48
N GLY A 17 10.54 -6.21 -17.24
CA GLY A 17 11.90 -6.74 -17.33
C GLY A 17 12.32 -7.62 -16.13
N LEU A 18 11.37 -7.95 -15.24
CA LEU A 18 11.62 -8.81 -14.09
C LEU A 18 11.94 -10.24 -14.55
N LEU A 19 12.93 -10.87 -13.89
CA LEU A 19 13.44 -12.19 -14.24
C LEU A 19 13.03 -13.21 -13.19
N ARG A 20 12.30 -14.27 -13.59
CA ARG A 20 11.73 -15.24 -12.63
C ARG A 20 12.80 -15.90 -11.75
N GLU A 21 13.96 -16.21 -12.30
CA GLU A 21 15.09 -16.82 -11.58
C GLU A 21 15.63 -15.94 -10.45
N LYS A 22 15.51 -14.60 -10.54
CA LYS A 22 15.92 -13.67 -9.47
C LYS A 22 14.94 -13.66 -8.29
N PHE A 23 13.78 -14.29 -8.42
CA PHE A 23 12.77 -14.37 -7.37
C PHE A 23 12.62 -15.77 -6.76
N GLN A 24 13.44 -16.73 -7.17
CA GLN A 24 13.38 -18.11 -6.68
C GLN A 24 14.40 -18.35 -5.56
N LYS A 25 13.91 -18.41 -4.32
CA LYS A 25 14.71 -18.71 -3.13
C LYS A 25 13.88 -19.51 -2.12
N LYS A 26 14.52 -20.38 -1.34
CA LYS A 26 13.89 -20.98 -0.16
C LYS A 26 14.08 -20.06 1.04
N VAL A 27 12.97 -19.65 1.66
CA VAL A 27 12.93 -18.87 2.90
C VAL A 27 12.02 -19.61 3.87
N ASN A 28 12.54 -19.98 5.04
CA ASN A 28 11.80 -20.74 6.06
C ASN A 28 11.07 -21.98 5.50
N ASN A 29 11.77 -22.75 4.66
CA ASN A 29 11.28 -23.94 3.96
C ASN A 29 10.15 -23.71 2.92
N LYS A 30 9.76 -22.47 2.66
CA LYS A 30 8.84 -22.11 1.59
C LYS A 30 9.58 -21.53 0.39
N GLN A 31 9.07 -21.79 -0.81
CA GLN A 31 9.66 -21.32 -2.06
C GLN A 31 9.07 -19.97 -2.44
N THR A 32 9.91 -18.99 -2.73
CA THR A 32 9.50 -17.72 -3.34
C THR A 32 9.44 -17.86 -4.86
N SER A 33 8.61 -17.06 -5.51
CA SER A 33 8.45 -17.02 -6.97
C SER A 33 8.05 -15.62 -7.46
N LEU A 34 8.13 -15.43 -8.77
CA LEU A 34 7.57 -14.30 -9.50
C LEU A 34 6.29 -14.73 -10.21
N PHE A 35 5.27 -13.88 -10.12
CA PHE A 35 3.98 -13.98 -10.79
C PHE A 35 3.76 -12.69 -11.59
N ILE A 36 3.27 -12.83 -12.81
CA ILE A 36 2.96 -11.70 -13.68
C ILE A 36 1.49 -11.80 -14.04
N LEU A 37 0.73 -10.76 -13.70
CA LEU A 37 -0.67 -10.59 -14.10
C LEU A 37 -0.72 -9.67 -15.32
N LYS A 38 -1.56 -9.99 -16.32
CA LYS A 38 -1.75 -9.16 -17.52
C LYS A 38 -3.22 -9.09 -17.92
N ASN A 39 -3.71 -7.90 -18.28
CA ASN A 39 -5.03 -7.76 -18.90
C ASN A 39 -4.92 -7.59 -20.43
N PRO A 40 -6.04 -7.76 -21.19
CA PRO A 40 -6.05 -7.58 -22.63
C PRO A 40 -5.71 -6.16 -23.12
N LEU A 41 -5.80 -5.16 -22.24
CA LEU A 41 -5.45 -3.76 -22.55
C LEU A 41 -3.94 -3.48 -22.44
N GLY A 42 -3.16 -4.44 -21.94
CA GLY A 42 -1.71 -4.37 -21.85
C GLY A 42 -1.15 -3.92 -20.49
N MET A 43 -2.01 -3.64 -19.50
CA MET A 43 -1.54 -3.44 -18.11
C MET A 43 -0.93 -4.73 -17.58
N GLU A 44 0.23 -4.59 -16.93
CA GLU A 44 0.98 -5.71 -16.35
C GLU A 44 1.34 -5.40 -14.90
N VAL A 45 1.16 -6.37 -14.00
CA VAL A 45 1.52 -6.26 -12.59
C VAL A 45 2.43 -7.43 -12.21
N GLY A 46 3.61 -7.12 -11.68
CA GLY A 46 4.55 -8.12 -11.16
C GLY A 46 4.39 -8.28 -9.66
N VAL A 47 4.33 -9.52 -9.18
CA VAL A 47 4.11 -9.87 -7.77
C VAL A 47 5.06 -10.98 -7.33
N THR A 48 5.54 -10.94 -6.09
CA THR A 48 6.13 -12.11 -5.42
C THR A 48 5.29 -12.54 -4.23
N ASN A 49 5.33 -13.83 -3.91
CA ASN A 49 4.65 -14.39 -2.74
C ASN A 49 5.41 -14.14 -1.42
N TYR A 50 6.56 -13.47 -1.42
CA TYR A 50 7.12 -12.92 -0.20
C TYR A 50 6.44 -11.59 0.12
N GLY A 51 5.76 -11.51 1.27
CA GLY A 51 5.02 -10.33 1.70
C GLY A 51 3.87 -9.90 0.79
N CYS A 52 3.48 -10.76 -0.16
CA CYS A 52 2.57 -10.40 -1.26
C CYS A 52 3.02 -9.11 -1.99
N ALA A 53 4.34 -8.91 -2.11
CA ALA A 53 4.91 -7.65 -2.57
C ALA A 53 4.59 -7.40 -4.04
N LEU A 54 4.08 -6.21 -4.31
CA LEU A 54 3.95 -5.65 -5.65
C LEU A 54 5.34 -5.16 -6.08
N LEU A 55 5.83 -5.69 -7.20
CA LEU A 55 7.17 -5.44 -7.72
C LEU A 55 7.17 -4.42 -8.85
N SER A 56 6.09 -4.39 -9.63
CA SER A 56 5.90 -3.43 -10.72
C SER A 56 4.43 -3.29 -11.08
N ILE A 57 4.07 -2.10 -11.55
CA ILE A 57 2.80 -1.84 -12.24
C ILE A 57 3.14 -1.07 -13.51
N MET A 58 2.94 -1.71 -14.67
CA MET A 58 3.28 -1.16 -15.97
C MET A 58 2.05 -0.55 -16.63
N VAL A 59 2.07 0.76 -16.84
CA VAL A 59 0.95 1.51 -17.44
C VAL A 59 1.42 2.55 -18.47
N PRO A 60 0.66 2.77 -19.55
CA PRO A 60 1.03 3.72 -20.60
C PRO A 60 0.81 5.17 -20.14
N ASP A 61 1.60 6.10 -20.68
CA ASP A 61 1.32 7.54 -20.63
C ASP A 61 0.42 8.01 -21.77
N LYS A 62 0.17 9.32 -21.87
CA LYS A 62 -0.64 9.92 -22.95
C LYS A 62 -0.08 9.76 -24.36
N THR A 63 1.16 9.30 -24.51
CA THR A 63 1.79 8.97 -25.79
C THR A 63 1.84 7.46 -26.06
N GLY A 64 1.32 6.64 -25.15
CA GLY A 64 1.35 5.17 -25.23
C GLY A 64 2.63 4.54 -24.69
N LYS A 65 3.54 5.31 -24.08
CA LYS A 65 4.80 4.77 -23.54
C LYS A 65 4.59 4.22 -22.13
N TYR A 66 4.91 2.95 -21.95
CA TYR A 66 4.84 2.27 -20.65
C TYR A 66 5.98 2.67 -19.72
N ALA A 67 5.67 2.78 -18.43
CA ALA A 67 6.65 2.85 -17.35
C ALA A 67 6.16 2.07 -16.13
N ASN A 68 7.11 1.61 -15.30
CA ASN A 68 6.79 1.09 -13.97
C ASN A 68 6.49 2.26 -13.03
N VAL A 69 5.24 2.37 -12.57
CA VAL A 69 4.79 3.45 -11.67
C VAL A 69 4.87 3.10 -10.18
N LEU A 70 5.52 1.98 -9.84
CA LEU A 70 5.61 1.47 -8.49
C LEU A 70 7.08 1.35 -8.04
N LEU A 71 7.40 1.85 -6.84
CA LEU A 71 8.69 1.58 -6.20
C LEU A 71 8.73 0.13 -5.73
N GLY A 72 9.79 -0.59 -6.06
CA GLY A 72 9.94 -2.01 -5.79
C GLY A 72 11.35 -2.50 -6.09
N HIS A 73 11.52 -3.82 -6.06
CA HIS A 73 12.82 -4.47 -6.25
C HIS A 73 12.79 -5.47 -7.41
N ASP A 74 13.95 -5.74 -8.01
CA ASP A 74 14.10 -6.67 -9.14
C ASP A 74 14.76 -8.01 -8.76
N SER A 75 14.85 -8.32 -7.45
CA SER A 75 15.26 -9.62 -6.92
C SER A 75 14.67 -9.89 -5.54
N ILE A 76 14.49 -11.17 -5.18
CA ILE A 76 13.98 -11.55 -3.86
C ILE A 76 14.92 -11.15 -2.72
N ASP A 77 16.23 -11.17 -2.94
CA ASP A 77 17.20 -10.76 -1.92
C ASP A 77 17.05 -9.27 -1.57
N ASN A 78 16.76 -8.42 -2.55
CA ASN A 78 16.50 -7.00 -2.31
C ASN A 78 15.13 -6.77 -1.66
N VAL A 79 14.11 -7.57 -1.99
CA VAL A 79 12.80 -7.51 -1.29
C VAL A 79 12.97 -7.84 0.20
N ILE A 80 13.67 -8.94 0.53
CA ILE A 80 13.87 -9.39 1.92
C ILE A 80 14.70 -8.38 2.73
N ASN A 81 15.72 -7.79 2.11
CA ASN A 81 16.68 -6.91 2.79
C ASN A 81 16.43 -5.42 2.50
N SER A 82 15.23 -5.04 2.08
CA SER A 82 14.92 -3.66 1.72
C SER A 82 15.14 -2.73 2.92
N PRO A 83 15.82 -1.58 2.74
CA PRO A 83 15.92 -0.55 3.79
C PRO A 83 14.56 -0.02 4.25
N GLU A 84 13.57 0.00 3.35
CA GLU A 84 12.16 0.16 3.67
C GLU A 84 11.48 -1.23 3.70
N PRO A 85 11.25 -1.85 4.87
CA PRO A 85 10.74 -3.22 4.97
C PRO A 85 9.29 -3.38 4.48
N PHE A 86 8.52 -2.29 4.41
CA PHE A 86 7.11 -2.32 4.02
C PHE A 86 6.90 -2.04 2.52
N LEU A 87 7.96 -1.75 1.76
CA LEU A 87 7.90 -1.27 0.37
C LEU A 87 6.97 -2.11 -0.52
N SER A 88 5.77 -1.58 -0.78
CA SER A 88 4.78 -2.19 -1.67
C SER A 88 4.31 -3.60 -1.27
N THR A 89 4.30 -3.90 0.02
CA THR A 89 3.89 -5.20 0.60
C THR A 89 2.48 -5.19 1.20
N VAL A 90 1.91 -6.36 1.44
CA VAL A 90 0.74 -6.51 2.31
C VAL A 90 1.14 -6.31 3.76
N ILE A 91 0.33 -5.54 4.47
CA ILE A 91 0.51 -5.20 5.87
C ILE A 91 -0.53 -5.92 6.71
N GLY A 92 -0.08 -6.45 7.85
CA GLY A 92 -0.94 -7.08 8.85
C GLY A 92 -0.12 -7.77 9.95
N ARG A 93 -0.74 -8.24 11.03
CA ARG A 93 -2.20 -8.36 11.24
C ARG A 93 -2.95 -7.04 11.41
N TYR A 94 -2.25 -5.98 11.83
CA TYR A 94 -2.80 -4.64 11.97
C TYR A 94 -1.93 -3.59 11.25
N GLY A 95 -2.49 -2.92 10.25
CA GLY A 95 -1.88 -1.81 9.54
C GLY A 95 -1.83 -0.53 10.35
N ASN A 96 -0.79 0.26 10.13
CA ASN A 96 -0.43 1.45 10.89
C ASN A 96 -0.11 1.15 12.37
N ARG A 97 -0.24 2.16 13.25
CA ARG A 97 0.27 2.12 14.61
C ARG A 97 -0.78 1.69 15.64
N ILE A 98 -0.30 1.02 16.68
CA ILE A 98 -1.00 0.80 17.96
C ILE A 98 -0.15 1.42 19.07
N ALA A 99 -0.76 2.36 19.80
CA ALA A 99 -0.10 3.13 20.84
C ALA A 99 0.49 2.20 21.91
N LYS A 100 1.77 2.42 22.24
CA LYS A 100 2.50 1.65 23.26
C LYS A 100 2.55 0.14 22.99
N GLY A 101 2.21 -0.30 21.77
CA GLY A 101 2.03 -1.70 21.41
C GLY A 101 1.06 -2.43 22.33
N ARG A 102 0.01 -1.76 22.82
CA ARG A 102 -0.95 -2.33 23.76
C ARG A 102 -2.36 -2.03 23.32
N PHE A 103 -3.26 -2.98 23.56
CA PHE A 103 -4.69 -2.78 23.39
C PHE A 103 -5.46 -3.71 24.33
N THR A 104 -6.72 -3.37 24.61
CA THR A 104 -7.60 -4.21 25.42
C THR A 104 -8.65 -4.86 24.55
N LEU A 105 -8.76 -6.18 24.61
CA LEU A 105 -9.77 -6.96 23.89
C LEU A 105 -10.54 -7.84 24.88
N LYS A 106 -11.87 -7.69 24.91
CA LYS A 106 -12.75 -8.43 25.83
C LYS A 106 -12.28 -8.37 27.30
N GLY A 107 -11.82 -7.19 27.74
CA GLY A 107 -11.34 -6.94 29.10
C GLY A 107 -9.94 -7.50 29.41
N LYS A 108 -9.24 -8.07 28.43
CA LYS A 108 -7.87 -8.55 28.58
C LYS A 108 -6.90 -7.61 27.84
N GLU A 109 -5.83 -7.20 28.51
CA GLU A 109 -4.74 -6.46 27.88
C GLU A 109 -3.87 -7.41 27.05
N HIS A 110 -3.52 -6.98 25.84
CA HIS A 110 -2.57 -7.62 24.94
C HIS A 110 -1.36 -6.71 24.73
N SER A 111 -0.17 -7.28 24.64
CA SER A 111 1.07 -6.58 24.33
C SER A 111 1.64 -7.10 23.01
N LEU A 112 2.05 -6.18 22.16
CA LEU A 112 2.63 -6.38 20.84
C LEU A 112 4.10 -5.99 20.85
N THR A 113 4.84 -6.46 19.86
CA THR A 113 6.23 -6.06 19.66
C THR A 113 6.33 -4.55 19.38
N ILE A 114 7.24 -3.87 20.08
CA ILE A 114 7.56 -2.46 19.85
C ILE A 114 8.66 -2.38 18.79
N ASN A 115 8.29 -1.94 17.59
CA ASN A 115 9.18 -1.81 16.43
C ASN A 115 9.24 -0.38 15.85
N ASN A 116 8.47 0.56 16.40
CA ASN A 116 8.50 1.96 15.96
C ASN A 116 8.40 2.92 17.15
N GLY A 117 9.56 3.40 17.65
CA GLY A 117 9.60 4.27 18.82
C GLY A 117 8.99 3.56 20.04
N PRO A 118 8.01 4.15 20.76
CA PRO A 118 7.31 3.47 21.83
C PRO A 118 6.14 2.60 21.34
N ASN A 119 5.87 2.51 20.03
CA ASN A 119 4.64 1.93 19.46
C ASN A 119 4.89 0.63 18.69
N SER A 120 3.81 -0.11 18.44
CA SER A 120 3.80 -1.21 17.46
C SER A 120 3.30 -0.68 16.12
N LEU A 121 3.94 -1.07 15.03
CA LEU A 121 3.68 -0.60 13.66
C LEU A 121 3.57 -1.80 12.71
N HIS A 122 2.54 -1.79 11.86
CA HIS A 122 2.40 -2.68 10.69
C HIS A 122 2.49 -4.17 11.03
N GLY A 123 1.97 -4.54 12.20
CA GLY A 123 1.92 -5.93 12.67
C GLY A 123 3.24 -6.47 13.24
N GLY A 124 4.24 -5.62 13.49
CA GLY A 124 5.51 -6.01 14.11
C GLY A 124 6.63 -6.34 13.09
N PRO A 125 7.86 -6.62 13.56
CA PRO A 125 9.03 -6.80 12.69
C PRO A 125 8.99 -8.05 11.81
N THR A 126 8.16 -9.05 12.16
CA THR A 126 7.95 -10.29 11.41
C THR A 126 6.50 -10.44 10.93
N GLY A 127 5.79 -9.31 10.79
CA GLY A 127 4.42 -9.25 10.29
C GLY A 127 4.26 -9.79 8.86
N PHE A 128 3.08 -9.57 8.27
CA PHE A 128 2.68 -10.22 7.02
C PHE A 128 3.60 -9.94 5.82
N HIS A 129 4.23 -8.76 5.80
CA HIS A 129 5.22 -8.33 4.81
C HIS A 129 6.51 -9.18 4.79
N ALA A 130 6.88 -9.80 5.93
CA ALA A 130 8.15 -10.50 6.10
C ALA A 130 8.06 -12.03 5.92
N ASN A 131 6.92 -12.52 5.42
CA ASN A 131 6.61 -13.95 5.34
C ASN A 131 6.42 -14.44 3.91
N VAL A 132 6.69 -15.73 3.66
CA VAL A 132 6.33 -16.38 2.38
C VAL A 132 4.90 -16.90 2.45
N TRP A 133 4.06 -16.39 1.56
CA TRP A 133 2.68 -16.80 1.37
C TRP A 133 2.60 -17.99 0.42
N ASP A 134 1.61 -18.84 0.64
CA ASP A 134 1.26 -19.88 -0.33
C ASP A 134 0.52 -19.20 -1.49
N ALA A 135 0.88 -19.54 -2.72
CA ALA A 135 0.47 -18.77 -3.89
C ALA A 135 -0.02 -19.68 -5.01
N GLU A 136 -1.16 -19.33 -5.59
CA GLU A 136 -1.79 -20.01 -6.71
C GLU A 136 -2.20 -18.98 -7.77
N GLN A 137 -1.56 -19.04 -8.93
CA GLN A 137 -1.97 -18.24 -10.08
C GLN A 137 -3.13 -18.96 -10.78
N ILE A 138 -4.34 -18.44 -10.59
CA ILE A 138 -5.58 -19.04 -11.08
C ILE A 138 -5.67 -18.93 -12.60
N ASP A 139 -5.30 -17.76 -13.13
CA ASP A 139 -5.23 -17.47 -14.57
C ASP A 139 -4.23 -16.32 -14.84
N GLU A 140 -4.20 -15.82 -16.07
CA GLU A 140 -3.28 -14.72 -16.46
C GLU A 140 -3.56 -13.39 -15.75
N ARG A 141 -4.74 -13.22 -15.15
CA ARG A 141 -5.19 -11.98 -14.49
C ARG A 141 -5.30 -12.11 -12.99
N THR A 142 -5.37 -13.33 -12.45
CA THR A 142 -5.75 -13.56 -11.05
C THR A 142 -4.70 -14.40 -10.31
N LEU A 143 -4.23 -13.87 -9.19
CA LEU A 143 -3.32 -14.53 -8.24
C LEU A 143 -3.98 -14.56 -6.86
N GLN A 144 -4.10 -15.76 -6.28
CA GLN A 144 -4.53 -15.95 -4.91
C GLN A 144 -3.32 -16.24 -4.02
N LEU A 145 -3.22 -15.52 -2.91
CA LEU A 145 -2.17 -15.64 -1.90
C LEU A 145 -2.82 -15.98 -0.57
N SER A 146 -2.28 -16.95 0.17
CA SER A 146 -2.82 -17.35 1.46
C SER A 146 -1.73 -17.47 2.52
N TYR A 147 -2.11 -17.17 3.77
CA TYR A 147 -1.25 -17.25 4.93
C TYR A 147 -2.04 -17.67 6.15
N PHE A 148 -1.41 -18.47 7.01
CA PHE A 148 -1.96 -18.90 8.28
C PHE A 148 -1.13 -18.30 9.41
N SER A 149 -1.67 -17.26 10.04
CA SER A 149 -1.06 -16.55 11.16
C SER A 149 -1.44 -17.27 12.46
N LYS A 150 -0.46 -17.70 13.24
CA LYS A 150 -0.71 -18.50 14.44
C LYS A 150 -1.20 -17.65 15.60
N ASP A 151 -1.91 -18.27 16.54
CA ASP A 151 -2.21 -17.67 17.85
C ASP A 151 -0.92 -17.20 18.53
N GLY A 152 -0.87 -15.94 18.94
CA GLY A 152 0.28 -15.30 19.57
C GLY A 152 1.33 -14.77 18.60
N GLU A 153 1.17 -14.94 17.29
CA GLU A 153 2.07 -14.34 16.29
C GLU A 153 2.09 -12.81 16.46
N GLU A 154 3.29 -12.25 16.67
CA GLU A 154 3.51 -10.83 16.99
C GLU A 154 2.72 -10.30 18.20
N GLY A 155 2.20 -11.20 19.04
CA GLY A 155 1.39 -10.88 20.23
C GLY A 155 -0.13 -10.84 19.98
N PHE A 156 -0.59 -11.07 18.75
CA PHE A 156 -2.01 -11.05 18.42
C PHE A 156 -2.70 -12.38 18.81
N PRO A 157 -3.87 -12.36 19.46
CA PRO A 157 -4.59 -13.58 19.83
C PRO A 157 -5.32 -14.20 18.64
N GLY A 158 -5.52 -15.52 18.68
CA GLY A 158 -6.28 -16.27 17.68
C GLY A 158 -5.44 -16.69 16.47
N ASN A 159 -5.64 -17.92 16.04
CA ASN A 159 -5.20 -18.33 14.70
C ASN A 159 -6.05 -17.56 13.68
N MET A 160 -5.43 -17.16 12.57
CA MET A 160 -6.10 -16.44 11.50
C MET A 160 -5.70 -17.03 10.16
N SER A 161 -6.70 -17.39 9.35
CA SER A 161 -6.51 -17.74 7.94
C SER A 161 -6.78 -16.50 7.11
N ILE A 162 -5.84 -16.12 6.25
CA ILE A 162 -5.94 -14.94 5.39
C ILE A 162 -5.83 -15.37 3.94
N ILE A 163 -6.67 -14.79 3.10
CA ILE A 163 -6.58 -14.87 1.64
C ILE A 163 -6.52 -13.44 1.10
N VAL A 164 -5.54 -13.19 0.24
CA VAL A 164 -5.44 -11.98 -0.57
C VAL A 164 -5.52 -12.38 -2.03
N THR A 165 -6.51 -11.86 -2.74
CA THR A 165 -6.68 -12.08 -4.18
C THR A 165 -6.33 -10.81 -4.92
N TYR A 166 -5.34 -10.93 -5.80
CA TYR A 166 -4.93 -9.89 -6.73
C TYR A 166 -5.48 -10.20 -8.10
N SER A 167 -6.25 -9.29 -8.69
CA SER A 167 -6.79 -9.47 -10.02
C SER A 167 -6.70 -8.22 -10.90
N LEU A 168 -6.68 -8.42 -12.22
CA LEU A 168 -6.84 -7.34 -13.20
C LEU A 168 -8.21 -7.42 -13.88
N LYS A 169 -8.91 -6.29 -13.97
CA LYS A 169 -10.13 -6.18 -14.79
C LYS A 169 -9.82 -6.39 -16.27
N GLU A 170 -10.80 -6.93 -17.01
CA GLU A 170 -10.64 -7.26 -18.43
C GLU A 170 -10.70 -6.03 -19.33
N ASP A 171 -11.64 -5.15 -19.01
CA ASP A 171 -12.17 -4.06 -19.83
C ASP A 171 -11.67 -2.68 -19.37
N GLU A 172 -10.89 -2.65 -18.29
CA GLU A 172 -10.22 -1.45 -17.79
C GLU A 172 -8.87 -1.79 -17.14
N ASN A 173 -7.97 -0.81 -17.07
CA ASN A 173 -6.68 -0.93 -16.39
C ASN A 173 -6.88 -0.77 -14.88
N ALA A 174 -7.60 -1.70 -14.26
CA ALA A 174 -7.85 -1.70 -12.83
C ALA A 174 -7.26 -2.95 -12.17
N PHE A 175 -6.40 -2.70 -11.17
CA PHE A 175 -5.86 -3.70 -10.27
C PHE A 175 -6.71 -3.77 -9.00
N VAL A 176 -7.27 -4.93 -8.71
CA VAL A 176 -8.17 -5.19 -7.60
C VAL A 176 -7.45 -6.06 -6.57
N MET A 177 -7.50 -5.63 -5.32
CA MET A 177 -7.03 -6.38 -4.17
C MET A 177 -8.23 -6.68 -3.27
N GLU A 178 -8.52 -7.96 -3.09
CA GLU A 178 -9.56 -8.44 -2.20
C GLU A 178 -8.92 -9.17 -1.03
N TYR A 179 -9.35 -8.86 0.18
CA TYR A 179 -8.83 -9.45 1.40
C TYR A 179 -9.95 -10.19 2.11
N LYS A 180 -9.68 -11.41 2.54
CA LYS A 180 -10.57 -12.21 3.38
C LYS A 180 -9.82 -12.78 4.56
N ALA A 181 -10.40 -12.74 5.75
CA ALA A 181 -9.84 -13.43 6.89
C ALA A 181 -10.90 -13.99 7.85
N THR A 182 -10.59 -15.14 8.44
CA THR A 182 -11.37 -15.77 9.52
C THR A 182 -10.46 -16.11 10.68
N THR A 183 -11.03 -16.30 11.88
CA THR A 183 -10.26 -16.57 13.09
C THR A 183 -10.95 -17.57 14.01
N ASP A 184 -10.18 -18.24 14.87
CA ASP A 184 -10.72 -19.16 15.89
C ASP A 184 -10.92 -18.51 17.27
N LYS A 185 -10.40 -17.29 17.48
CA LYS A 185 -10.58 -16.47 18.69
C LYS A 185 -10.74 -15.02 18.29
N SER A 186 -11.50 -14.25 19.07
CA SER A 186 -11.57 -12.81 18.80
C SER A 186 -10.18 -12.17 18.77
N THR A 187 -9.96 -11.33 17.76
CA THR A 187 -8.68 -10.67 17.49
C THR A 187 -8.94 -9.28 16.89
N ILE A 188 -7.87 -8.55 16.55
CA ILE A 188 -7.95 -7.33 15.76
C ILE A 188 -7.32 -7.55 14.40
N VAL A 189 -7.92 -6.96 13.36
CA VAL A 189 -7.47 -7.07 11.97
C VAL A 189 -7.63 -5.72 11.27
N ASN A 190 -6.59 -5.31 10.57
CA ASN A 190 -6.59 -4.16 9.67
C ASN A 190 -5.56 -4.45 8.58
N LEU A 191 -6.01 -4.93 7.43
CA LEU A 191 -5.11 -5.27 6.33
C LEU A 191 -5.00 -4.08 5.38
N THR A 192 -3.87 -3.96 4.69
CA THR A 192 -3.72 -2.99 3.60
C THR A 192 -2.56 -3.40 2.69
N ASN A 193 -2.32 -2.67 1.61
CA ASN A 193 -1.11 -2.78 0.81
C ASN A 193 -0.38 -1.44 0.79
N HIS A 194 0.92 -1.45 1.11
CA HIS A 194 1.74 -0.27 1.27
C HIS A 194 2.42 0.14 -0.05
N ALA A 195 1.66 0.15 -1.15
CA ALA A 195 2.14 0.47 -2.50
C ALA A 195 2.68 1.91 -2.58
N PHE A 196 3.95 2.06 -2.97
CA PHE A 196 4.56 3.37 -3.20
C PHE A 196 4.50 3.73 -4.69
N PHE A 197 3.64 4.69 -5.04
CA PHE A 197 3.43 5.12 -6.41
C PHE A 197 4.31 6.30 -6.81
N ASN A 198 4.79 6.28 -8.04
CA ASN A 198 5.30 7.44 -8.76
C ASN A 198 4.82 7.40 -10.21
N LEU A 199 3.84 8.23 -10.56
CA LEU A 199 3.15 8.16 -11.86
C LEU A 199 4.02 8.67 -13.01
N ALA A 200 5.09 9.41 -12.73
CA ALA A 200 6.11 9.72 -13.74
C ALA A 200 6.92 8.46 -14.15
N GLY A 201 6.99 7.47 -13.25
CA GLY A 201 7.73 6.22 -13.40
C GLY A 201 9.04 6.21 -12.62
N ILE A 202 9.51 5.03 -12.23
CA ILE A 202 10.79 4.88 -11.52
C ILE A 202 11.99 5.24 -12.41
N ALA A 203 13.01 5.83 -11.81
CA ALA A 203 14.22 6.27 -12.51
C ALA A 203 15.43 6.33 -11.56
N ASN A 204 16.59 6.76 -12.07
CA ASN A 204 17.79 6.98 -11.27
C ASN A 204 18.28 8.44 -11.41
N PRO A 205 17.97 9.33 -10.45
CA PRO A 205 17.04 9.12 -9.34
C PRO A 205 15.58 9.12 -9.78
N THR A 206 14.72 8.47 -9.00
CA THR A 206 13.27 8.57 -9.18
C THR A 206 12.84 9.99 -8.78
N SER A 207 12.06 10.66 -9.62
CA SER A 207 11.66 12.05 -9.40
C SER A 207 10.80 12.20 -8.14
N SER A 208 10.79 13.39 -7.56
CA SER A 208 9.87 13.71 -6.48
C SER A 208 8.40 13.66 -6.96
N ILE A 209 7.49 13.24 -6.08
CA ILE A 209 6.03 13.30 -6.30
C ILE A 209 5.43 14.67 -5.99
N GLU A 210 6.23 15.67 -5.60
CA GLU A 210 5.73 17.00 -5.20
C GLU A 210 4.99 17.74 -6.33
N ASN A 211 5.17 17.35 -7.59
CA ASN A 211 4.42 17.89 -8.73
C ASN A 211 3.11 17.11 -9.03
N HIS A 212 2.86 15.98 -8.36
CA HIS A 212 1.64 15.21 -8.57
C HIS A 212 0.45 15.99 -8.01
N ILE A 213 -0.70 15.82 -8.66
CA ILE A 213 -1.96 16.46 -8.30
C ILE A 213 -2.84 15.40 -7.64
N VAL A 214 -3.25 15.64 -6.40
CA VAL A 214 -4.05 14.70 -5.61
C VAL A 214 -5.43 15.28 -5.33
N THR A 215 -6.44 14.42 -5.30
CA THR A 215 -7.77 14.71 -4.75
C THR A 215 -8.14 13.58 -3.80
N ILE A 216 -8.74 13.89 -2.65
CA ILE A 216 -9.18 12.93 -1.65
C ILE A 216 -10.64 13.22 -1.33
N HIS A 217 -11.48 12.20 -1.38
CA HIS A 217 -12.89 12.29 -1.05
C HIS A 217 -13.11 12.18 0.46
N ALA A 218 -12.65 13.21 1.17
CA ALA A 218 -12.67 13.27 2.63
C ALA A 218 -12.86 14.70 3.14
N ASN A 219 -13.87 14.92 3.99
CA ASN A 219 -14.04 16.18 4.70
C ASN A 219 -13.23 16.28 6.01
N TYR A 220 -12.70 15.14 6.48
CA TYR A 220 -12.00 15.05 7.75
C TYR A 220 -10.71 14.24 7.65
N TYR A 221 -9.80 14.48 8.59
CA TYR A 221 -8.58 13.70 8.78
C TYR A 221 -8.35 13.41 10.28
N ILE A 222 -7.49 12.43 10.55
CA ILE A 222 -7.10 12.01 11.90
C ILE A 222 -5.78 12.70 12.26
N PRO A 223 -5.78 13.73 13.13
CA PRO A 223 -4.55 14.33 13.60
C PRO A 223 -3.78 13.38 14.53
N THR A 224 -2.46 13.50 14.51
CA THR A 224 -1.54 12.70 15.31
C THR A 224 -0.68 13.56 16.25
N ASP A 225 -0.12 12.91 17.27
CA ASP A 225 0.94 13.46 18.12
C ASP A 225 2.34 13.34 17.47
N GLU A 226 3.38 13.78 18.17
CA GLU A 226 4.75 13.76 17.65
C GLU A 226 5.35 12.36 17.40
N VAL A 227 4.69 11.29 17.87
CA VAL A 227 5.07 9.90 17.61
C VAL A 227 4.08 9.20 16.66
N ALA A 228 3.30 9.99 15.92
CA ALA A 228 2.34 9.57 14.90
C ALA A 228 1.19 8.70 15.44
N ILE A 229 0.80 8.86 16.72
CA ILE A 229 -0.40 8.25 17.28
C ILE A 229 -1.58 9.23 17.17
N PRO A 230 -2.76 8.77 16.71
CA PRO A 230 -3.96 9.59 16.71
C PRO A 230 -4.26 10.22 18.07
N THR A 231 -4.55 11.52 18.09
CA THR A 231 -5.01 12.20 19.32
C THR A 231 -6.35 11.60 19.78
N GLY A 232 -7.16 11.12 18.83
CA GLY A 232 -8.53 10.67 19.00
C GLY A 232 -9.55 11.66 18.44
N GLU A 233 -9.11 12.86 18.07
CA GLU A 233 -9.94 13.84 17.37
C GLU A 233 -10.16 13.43 15.91
N ILE A 234 -11.20 14.00 15.30
CA ILE A 234 -11.50 13.94 13.87
C ILE A 234 -11.69 15.38 13.43
N LEU A 235 -10.71 15.93 12.70
CA LEU A 235 -10.68 17.36 12.37
C LEU A 235 -11.05 17.57 10.91
N LYS A 236 -11.72 18.69 10.63
CA LYS A 236 -12.02 19.10 9.26
C LYS A 236 -10.73 19.40 8.50
N VAL A 237 -10.69 19.01 7.23
CA VAL A 237 -9.60 19.40 6.33
C VAL A 237 -9.74 20.86 5.87
N GLU A 238 -10.96 21.38 5.86
CA GLU A 238 -11.30 22.72 5.38
C GLU A 238 -10.42 23.82 5.99
N ASN A 239 -9.88 24.70 5.14
CA ASN A 239 -8.98 25.79 5.51
C ASN A 239 -7.66 25.33 6.19
N THR A 240 -7.20 24.11 5.89
CA THR A 240 -5.90 23.59 6.33
C THR A 240 -5.07 23.07 5.15
N PRO A 241 -3.75 22.88 5.33
CA PRO A 241 -2.93 22.15 4.36
C PRO A 241 -3.40 20.73 4.00
N MET A 242 -4.31 20.14 4.78
CA MET A 242 -4.87 18.81 4.52
C MET A 242 -6.04 18.85 3.52
N ASP A 243 -6.45 20.02 3.01
CA ASP A 243 -7.61 20.13 2.11
C ASP A 243 -7.31 19.67 0.67
N PHE A 244 -7.43 18.37 0.44
CA PHE A 244 -7.38 17.75 -0.90
C PHE A 244 -8.77 17.47 -1.48
N ARG A 245 -9.85 18.08 -0.97
CA ARG A 245 -11.21 17.87 -1.52
C ARG A 245 -11.33 18.30 -2.98
N LYS A 246 -10.43 19.17 -3.42
CA LYS A 246 -10.23 19.59 -4.81
C LYS A 246 -8.83 19.17 -5.26
N PRO A 247 -8.59 19.05 -6.59
CA PRO A 247 -7.26 18.77 -7.11
C PRO A 247 -6.23 19.78 -6.59
N GLU A 248 -5.23 19.28 -5.88
CA GLU A 248 -4.19 20.08 -5.24
C GLU A 248 -2.81 19.46 -5.47
N VAL A 249 -1.80 20.30 -5.70
CA VAL A 249 -0.43 19.85 -5.93
C VAL A 249 0.17 19.42 -4.60
N VAL A 250 0.69 18.20 -4.50
CA VAL A 250 1.23 17.65 -3.24
C VAL A 250 2.27 18.59 -2.63
N GLY A 251 3.17 19.12 -3.45
CA GLY A 251 4.25 20.01 -3.01
C GLY A 251 3.81 21.40 -2.51
N LYS A 252 2.56 21.82 -2.73
CA LYS A 252 2.13 23.19 -2.43
C LYS A 252 2.28 23.55 -0.95
N HIS A 253 1.87 22.65 -0.08
CA HIS A 253 1.85 22.88 1.37
C HIS A 253 2.76 21.94 2.15
N ILE A 254 3.38 20.94 1.52
CA ILE A 254 4.11 19.85 2.21
C ILE A 254 5.27 20.32 3.12
N HIS A 255 5.72 21.57 2.95
CA HIS A 255 6.79 22.20 3.74
C HIS A 255 6.28 23.28 4.70
N ASP A 256 4.96 23.48 4.78
CA ASP A 256 4.36 24.51 5.64
C ASP A 256 4.62 24.23 7.13
N THR A 257 4.63 25.31 7.92
CA THR A 257 4.75 25.25 9.39
C THR A 257 3.41 24.91 10.05
N PHE A 258 2.76 23.85 9.57
CA PHE A 258 1.55 23.27 10.16
C PHE A 258 1.95 22.06 11.01
N THR A 259 1.52 22.02 12.28
CA THR A 259 1.98 21.02 13.28
C THR A 259 2.00 19.59 12.74
N GLN A 260 0.94 19.19 12.04
CA GLN A 260 0.78 17.85 11.50
C GLN A 260 1.81 17.53 10.39
N LEU A 261 2.15 18.50 9.54
CA LEU A 261 3.20 18.34 8.52
C LEU A 261 4.60 18.30 9.13
N LEU A 262 4.81 19.03 10.24
CA LEU A 262 6.08 19.01 10.98
C LEU A 262 6.33 17.64 11.63
N TYR A 263 5.28 17.02 12.21
CA TYR A 263 5.33 15.67 12.77
C TYR A 263 5.56 14.63 11.67
N GLY A 264 4.82 14.68 10.57
CA GLY A 264 4.94 13.72 9.46
C GLY A 264 6.16 13.91 8.55
N LYS A 265 6.85 15.07 8.62
CA LYS A 265 7.85 15.54 7.62
C LYS A 265 7.28 15.67 6.19
N GLY A 266 5.99 15.91 6.11
CA GLY A 266 5.15 15.84 4.92
C GLY A 266 3.79 15.25 5.30
N TYR A 267 3.09 14.66 4.34
CA TYR A 267 1.85 13.96 4.64
C TYR A 267 2.15 12.53 5.11
N ASP A 268 1.62 12.18 6.27
CA ASP A 268 1.57 10.83 6.84
C ASP A 268 0.30 10.73 7.71
N HIS A 269 -0.87 10.89 7.08
CA HIS A 269 -2.14 11.02 7.79
C HIS A 269 -3.24 10.15 7.21
N CYS A 270 -4.11 9.65 8.08
CA CYS A 270 -5.33 8.97 7.70
C CYS A 270 -6.42 10.00 7.43
N TYR A 271 -6.98 9.96 6.23
CA TYR A 271 -8.17 10.71 5.84
C TYR A 271 -9.41 9.87 6.07
N VAL A 272 -10.46 10.50 6.62
CA VAL A 272 -11.76 9.87 6.87
C VAL A 272 -12.59 10.00 5.61
N LEU A 273 -12.82 8.87 4.93
CA LEU A 273 -13.51 8.87 3.64
C LEU A 273 -14.99 9.19 3.79
N ASP A 274 -15.48 10.10 2.95
CA ASP A 274 -16.89 10.43 2.90
C ASP A 274 -17.65 9.28 2.19
N LYS A 275 -18.27 8.41 2.99
CA LYS A 275 -19.08 7.29 2.51
C LYS A 275 -20.55 7.49 2.84
N ASN A 276 -21.42 7.03 1.93
CA ASN A 276 -22.85 6.96 2.17
C ASN A 276 -23.18 5.82 3.14
N GLU A 277 -22.51 4.68 2.99
CA GLU A 277 -22.71 3.47 3.79
C GLU A 277 -21.37 2.83 4.17
N ALA A 278 -21.31 2.26 5.38
CA ALA A 278 -20.12 1.55 5.84
C ALA A 278 -19.88 0.30 4.98
N GLY A 279 -18.64 0.13 4.50
CA GLY A 279 -18.27 -1.02 3.67
C GLY A 279 -18.63 -0.89 2.19
N GLU A 280 -19.28 0.19 1.74
CA GLU A 280 -19.52 0.40 0.31
C GLU A 280 -18.18 0.56 -0.44
N LEU A 281 -18.06 -0.03 -1.63
CA LEU A 281 -16.93 0.23 -2.52
C LEU A 281 -17.15 1.58 -3.22
N SER A 282 -16.42 2.62 -2.80
CA SER A 282 -16.58 3.98 -3.33
C SER A 282 -15.23 4.67 -3.58
N PHE A 283 -15.26 5.76 -4.35
CA PHE A 283 -14.08 6.56 -4.67
C PHE A 283 -13.45 7.14 -3.40
N ALA A 284 -12.14 6.97 -3.26
CA ALA A 284 -11.38 7.42 -2.10
C ALA A 284 -10.43 8.58 -2.46
N ALA A 285 -9.65 8.42 -3.53
CA ALA A 285 -8.67 9.42 -3.94
C ALA A 285 -8.32 9.29 -5.42
N SER A 286 -7.73 10.33 -5.98
CA SER A 286 -7.04 10.29 -7.26
C SER A 286 -5.68 10.96 -7.19
N CYS A 287 -4.75 10.53 -8.03
CA CYS A 287 -3.42 11.10 -8.19
C CYS A 287 -3.10 11.19 -9.69
N THR A 288 -2.56 12.32 -10.13
CA THR A 288 -2.16 12.54 -11.53
C THR A 288 -0.74 13.07 -11.58
N ASP A 289 0.11 12.49 -12.44
CA ASP A 289 1.33 13.17 -12.88
C ASP A 289 1.02 14.05 -14.10
N PRO A 290 1.13 15.38 -14.00
CA PRO A 290 0.73 16.29 -15.08
C PRO A 290 1.62 16.17 -16.33
N VAL A 291 2.83 15.62 -16.21
CA VAL A 291 3.77 15.50 -17.34
C VAL A 291 3.39 14.33 -18.24
N SER A 292 3.36 13.12 -17.67
CA SER A 292 2.98 11.90 -18.40
C SER A 292 1.48 11.84 -18.71
N GLY A 293 0.64 12.49 -17.90
CA GLY A 293 -0.81 12.37 -17.97
C GLY A 293 -1.32 11.06 -17.37
N ARG A 294 -0.47 10.22 -16.76
CA ARG A 294 -0.94 9.04 -16.03
C ARG A 294 -1.73 9.48 -14.81
N ARG A 295 -2.86 8.82 -14.60
CA ARG A 295 -3.74 9.06 -13.46
C ARG A 295 -4.11 7.74 -12.80
N LEU A 296 -4.08 7.75 -11.48
CA LEU A 296 -4.53 6.70 -10.58
C LEU A 296 -5.80 7.17 -9.88
N GLU A 297 -6.86 6.37 -9.93
CA GLU A 297 -8.02 6.46 -9.06
C GLU A 297 -8.00 5.30 -8.07
N VAL A 298 -8.32 5.59 -6.82
CA VAL A 298 -8.39 4.62 -5.73
C VAL A 298 -9.85 4.49 -5.30
N TYR A 299 -10.35 3.26 -5.27
CA TYR A 299 -11.66 2.93 -4.71
C TYR A 299 -11.45 1.92 -3.59
N THR A 300 -12.22 2.01 -2.50
CA THR A 300 -12.11 1.04 -1.41
C THR A 300 -13.40 0.87 -0.63
N THR A 301 -13.54 -0.27 0.05
CA THR A 301 -14.57 -0.50 1.07
C THR A 301 -14.18 0.02 2.46
N GLU A 302 -12.89 0.27 2.70
CA GLU A 302 -12.37 0.73 3.99
C GLU A 302 -12.81 2.17 4.33
N PRO A 303 -12.99 2.53 5.61
CA PRO A 303 -13.48 3.85 6.01
C PRO A 303 -12.42 4.95 5.94
N GLY A 304 -11.14 4.59 5.81
CA GLY A 304 -10.04 5.55 5.77
C GLY A 304 -9.00 5.22 4.69
N VAL A 305 -8.22 6.24 4.34
CA VAL A 305 -7.03 6.08 3.49
C VAL A 305 -5.84 6.80 4.13
N GLN A 306 -4.74 6.10 4.35
CA GLN A 306 -3.46 6.73 4.73
C GLN A 306 -2.84 7.33 3.47
N ILE A 307 -2.48 8.61 3.56
CA ILE A 307 -1.60 9.24 2.58
C ILE A 307 -0.23 9.40 3.22
N TYR A 308 0.74 8.69 2.68
CA TYR A 308 2.14 8.82 3.06
C TYR A 308 3.00 9.19 1.84
N THR A 309 3.69 10.33 1.93
CA THR A 309 4.48 10.87 0.82
C THR A 309 5.94 10.42 0.83
N GLY A 310 6.26 9.22 1.34
CA GLY A 310 7.61 8.66 1.26
C GLY A 310 8.67 9.53 1.95
N ASN A 311 8.29 10.19 3.06
CA ASN A 311 9.07 11.26 3.70
C ASN A 311 10.44 10.78 4.20
N TRP A 312 10.55 9.49 4.54
CA TRP A 312 11.74 8.88 5.14
C TRP A 312 12.56 8.03 4.16
N LEU A 313 12.16 7.97 2.88
CA LEU A 313 12.97 7.33 1.85
C LEU A 313 14.34 8.05 1.75
N ASN A 314 15.43 7.29 1.61
CA ASN A 314 16.79 7.81 1.81
C ASN A 314 17.71 7.64 0.59
N GLY A 315 17.16 7.31 -0.58
CA GLY A 315 17.92 7.16 -1.83
C GLY A 315 18.43 5.75 -2.09
N PHE A 316 17.95 4.74 -1.36
CA PHE A 316 18.34 3.35 -1.60
C PHE A 316 18.00 2.87 -3.02
N THR A 317 18.76 1.89 -3.49
CA THR A 317 18.58 1.30 -4.82
C THR A 317 17.35 0.38 -4.85
N GLY A 318 16.52 0.54 -5.88
CA GLY A 318 15.40 -0.32 -6.20
C GLY A 318 15.58 -1.06 -7.51
N ALA A 319 14.46 -1.41 -8.15
CA ALA A 319 14.43 -2.19 -9.38
C ALA A 319 15.25 -1.57 -10.52
N HIS A 320 16.08 -2.37 -11.18
CA HIS A 320 16.84 -2.01 -12.37
C HIS A 320 17.73 -0.76 -12.21
N GLY A 321 18.26 -0.56 -10.99
CA GLY A 321 19.15 0.55 -10.69
C GLY A 321 18.44 1.88 -10.44
N ALA A 322 17.10 1.90 -10.37
CA ALA A 322 16.37 3.06 -9.85
C ALA A 322 16.82 3.39 -8.42
N THR A 323 16.68 4.64 -8.00
CA THR A 323 16.92 5.05 -6.60
C THR A 323 15.74 5.83 -6.05
N TYR A 324 15.47 5.67 -4.75
CA TYR A 324 14.26 6.16 -4.09
C TYR A 324 14.58 7.21 -3.01
N PRO A 325 14.84 8.48 -3.38
CA PRO A 325 15.07 9.56 -2.42
C PRO A 325 13.78 9.95 -1.69
N ALA A 326 13.91 10.80 -0.66
CA ALA A 326 12.76 11.34 0.06
C ALA A 326 11.72 11.90 -0.92
N ARG A 327 10.46 11.53 -0.70
CA ARG A 327 9.32 11.95 -1.53
C ARG A 327 9.39 11.51 -2.97
N SER A 328 10.03 10.38 -3.26
CA SER A 328 9.97 9.75 -4.58
C SER A 328 8.78 8.80 -4.76
N GLY A 329 7.90 8.68 -3.76
CA GLY A 329 6.71 7.83 -3.82
C GLY A 329 5.60 8.34 -2.91
N ILE A 330 4.36 8.03 -3.27
CA ILE A 330 3.15 8.31 -2.47
C ILE A 330 2.33 7.03 -2.29
N CYS A 331 1.84 6.80 -1.07
CA CYS A 331 1.01 5.63 -0.72
C CYS A 331 -0.45 6.04 -0.54
N PHE A 332 -1.36 5.13 -0.87
CA PHE A 332 -2.82 5.26 -0.68
C PHE A 332 -3.32 4.01 0.06
N GLU A 333 -2.97 3.89 1.34
CA GLU A 333 -3.28 2.68 2.10
C GLU A 333 -4.72 2.73 2.57
N ALA A 334 -5.62 2.00 1.91
CA ALA A 334 -6.99 1.83 2.39
C ALA A 334 -6.99 0.98 3.66
N GLN A 335 -7.59 1.48 4.73
CA GLN A 335 -7.54 0.86 6.06
C GLN A 335 -8.59 1.43 7.02
N CYS A 336 -8.75 0.81 8.19
CA CYS A 336 -9.40 1.45 9.32
C CYS A 336 -8.49 2.53 9.93
N PHE A 337 -9.02 3.36 10.83
CA PHE A 337 -8.22 4.45 11.41
C PHE A 337 -7.10 3.88 12.30
N PRO A 338 -5.90 4.48 12.29
CA PRO A 338 -4.82 4.05 13.17
C PRO A 338 -5.24 4.05 14.64
N ASP A 339 -4.63 3.18 15.44
CA ASP A 339 -4.88 3.04 16.88
C ASP A 339 -6.36 2.83 17.29
N THR A 340 -7.24 2.44 16.36
CA THR A 340 -8.65 2.13 16.60
C THR A 340 -8.89 1.22 17.83
N PRO A 341 -8.09 0.16 18.11
CA PRO A 341 -8.26 -0.66 19.31
C PRO A 341 -8.22 0.12 20.63
N ASN A 342 -7.64 1.33 20.64
CA ASN A 342 -7.55 2.21 21.80
C ASN A 342 -8.44 3.46 21.67
N LYS A 343 -9.25 3.57 20.61
CA LYS A 343 -10.14 4.71 20.32
C LYS A 343 -11.58 4.18 20.09
N PRO A 344 -12.37 3.96 21.16
CA PRO A 344 -13.63 3.21 21.08
C PRO A 344 -14.72 3.86 20.20
N HIS A 345 -14.59 5.14 19.86
CA HIS A 345 -15.49 5.85 18.95
C HIS A 345 -15.07 5.76 17.47
N PHE A 346 -13.92 5.16 17.15
CA PHE A 346 -13.53 4.83 15.78
C PHE A 346 -14.21 3.54 15.31
N PRO A 347 -14.36 3.31 13.99
CA PRO A 347 -14.89 2.05 13.46
C PRO A 347 -14.08 0.86 13.95
N THR A 348 -14.74 -0.18 14.46
CA THR A 348 -14.04 -1.33 15.09
C THR A 348 -13.12 -2.08 14.13
N ALA A 349 -11.96 -2.50 14.65
CA ALA A 349 -11.04 -3.44 13.99
C ALA A 349 -11.18 -4.88 14.52
N VAL A 350 -12.16 -5.16 15.39
CA VAL A 350 -12.32 -6.48 16.02
C VAL A 350 -12.94 -7.47 15.04
N LEU A 351 -12.32 -8.64 14.90
CA LEU A 351 -12.87 -9.80 14.21
C LEU A 351 -13.23 -10.88 15.23
N SER A 352 -14.44 -11.42 15.17
CA SER A 352 -14.88 -12.54 16.02
C SER A 352 -14.92 -13.86 15.24
N PRO A 353 -14.91 -15.03 15.92
CA PRO A 353 -14.86 -16.33 15.25
C PRO A 353 -16.05 -16.64 14.32
N GLN A 354 -17.19 -16.01 14.54
CA GLN A 354 -18.40 -16.16 13.72
C GLN A 354 -18.48 -15.18 12.55
N ASP A 355 -17.55 -14.22 12.48
CA ASP A 355 -17.53 -13.18 11.46
C ASP A 355 -16.43 -13.47 10.44
N GLU A 356 -16.54 -12.89 9.25
CA GLU A 356 -15.49 -12.88 8.23
C GLU A 356 -15.06 -11.43 7.97
N TYR A 357 -13.75 -11.19 8.00
CA TYR A 357 -13.20 -9.92 7.54
C TYR A 357 -13.22 -9.90 6.01
N GLN A 358 -13.74 -8.83 5.42
CA GLN A 358 -13.68 -8.59 3.99
C GLN A 358 -13.36 -7.13 3.72
N GLN A 359 -12.46 -6.88 2.77
CA GLN A 359 -12.34 -5.57 2.14
C GLN A 359 -11.88 -5.69 0.69
N THR A 360 -12.14 -4.64 -0.08
CA THR A 360 -11.69 -4.52 -1.46
C THR A 360 -11.07 -3.15 -1.67
N THR A 361 -9.92 -3.11 -2.32
CA THR A 361 -9.28 -1.89 -2.80
C THR A 361 -8.97 -2.03 -4.29
N VAL A 362 -9.25 -0.99 -5.06
CA VAL A 362 -9.05 -0.94 -6.51
C VAL A 362 -8.13 0.23 -6.85
N TYR A 363 -7.05 -0.06 -7.56
CA TYR A 363 -6.19 0.91 -8.22
C TYR A 363 -6.49 0.92 -9.70
N LYS A 364 -7.26 1.92 -10.14
CA LYS A 364 -7.66 2.11 -11.53
C LYS A 364 -6.77 3.15 -12.19
N PHE A 365 -6.19 2.78 -13.32
CA PHE A 365 -5.31 3.64 -14.09
C PHE A 365 -5.98 4.12 -15.36
N ASP A 366 -5.85 5.40 -15.63
CA ASP A 366 -6.24 6.02 -16.89
C ASP A 366 -5.20 7.06 -17.34
N VAL A 367 -5.50 7.70 -18.46
CA VAL A 367 -4.68 8.77 -19.02
C VAL A 367 -5.54 10.03 -19.13
N GLN A 368 -5.09 11.09 -18.48
CA GLN A 368 -5.60 12.43 -18.69
C GLN A 368 -4.88 13.06 -19.90
N LYS A 369 -5.65 13.40 -20.93
CA LYS A 369 -5.15 13.97 -22.19
C LYS A 369 -4.74 15.43 -22.07
#